data_AF-A0A662C1U5-F1
#
_entry.id   AF-A0A662C1U5-F1
#
_cell.length_a   1.000
_cell.length_b   1.000
_cell.length_c   1.000
_cell.angle_alpha   90.00
_cell.angle_beta   90.00
_cell.angle_gamma   90.00
#
_symmetry.space_group_name_H-M   'P 1'
#
loop_
_entity.id
_entity.type
_entity.pdbx_description
1 polymer ?
#
loop_
_entity_poly.entity_id
_entity_poly.type
_entity_poly.pdbx_seq_one_letter_code
_entity_poly.pdbx_strand_id
1 'polypeptide(L)'
;MNPLQNEKPITESSNRQVMLTTHRLRYHESASRNANFTSIMLDKISSIELTYQSNVWLLIIGILTIPIIVGIILIILFFTTKKHVVSIIPDGGKPIVFETRGMKRDYLEDFINKVEDESMKLKYGNG
;
A
#
# COMPACT_ATOMS: atom_id res chain seq x y z
N MET A 1 16.33 -1.89 4.95
CA MET A 1 16.46 -0.62 5.72
C MET A 1 16.96 -0.94 7.12
N ASN A 2 17.59 -0.01 7.85
CA ASN A 2 18.06 -0.30 9.23
C ASN A 2 17.05 0.19 10.28
N PRO A 3 16.68 -0.66 11.26
CA PRO A 3 15.90 -0.24 12.43
C PRO A 3 16.74 0.65 13.36
N LEU A 4 16.09 1.44 14.22
CA LEU A 4 16.79 2.16 15.29
C LEU A 4 17.27 1.20 16.38
N GLN A 5 18.19 1.66 17.23
CA GLN A 5 18.84 0.83 18.26
C GLN A 5 17.86 0.14 19.24
N ASN A 6 16.67 0.72 19.45
CA ASN A 6 15.60 0.15 20.30
C ASN A 6 14.40 -0.40 19.51
N GLU A 7 14.48 -0.47 18.18
CA GLU A 7 13.40 -1.00 17.33
C GLU A 7 13.72 -2.42 16.86
N LYS A 8 12.77 -3.34 17.01
CA LYS A 8 12.87 -4.67 16.40
C LYS A 8 12.16 -4.67 15.03
N PRO A 9 12.80 -5.15 13.95
CA PRO A 9 12.14 -5.33 12.66
C PRO A 9 11.23 -6.57 12.72
N ILE A 10 9.99 -6.42 12.27
CA ILE A 10 8.96 -7.49 12.32
C ILE A 10 8.77 -8.10 10.94
N THR A 11 8.69 -7.25 9.91
CA THR A 11 8.50 -7.69 8.53
C THR A 11 9.10 -6.65 7.59
N GLU A 12 9.82 -7.13 6.58
CA GLU A 12 10.33 -6.33 5.47
C GLU A 12 9.77 -6.93 4.18
N SER A 13 9.23 -6.08 3.31
CA SER A 13 8.78 -6.49 1.99
C SER A 13 9.95 -6.97 1.14
N SER A 14 9.73 -7.96 0.28
CA SER A 14 10.76 -8.57 -0.60
C SER A 14 11.49 -7.55 -1.49
N ASN A 15 10.80 -6.46 -1.84
CA ASN A 15 11.33 -5.34 -2.62
C ASN A 15 12.00 -4.24 -1.77
N ARG A 16 12.14 -4.43 -0.45
CA ARG A 16 12.64 -3.45 0.54
C ARG A 16 11.93 -2.09 0.52
N GLN A 17 10.72 -2.01 -0.03
CA GLN A 17 9.96 -0.77 -0.10
C GLN A 17 9.19 -0.51 1.19
N VAL A 18 8.77 -1.56 1.90
CA VAL A 18 8.00 -1.45 3.15
C VAL A 18 8.75 -2.17 4.24
N MET A 19 8.96 -1.49 5.38
CA MET A 19 9.52 -2.09 6.59
C MET A 19 8.61 -1.75 7.77
N LEU A 20 8.14 -2.78 8.45
CA LEU A 20 7.42 -2.69 9.71
C LEU A 20 8.38 -2.96 10.86
N THR A 21 8.45 -2.02 11.80
CA THR A 21 9.10 -2.22 13.09
C THR A 21 8.07 -2.16 14.21
N THR A 22 8.47 -2.57 15.41
CA THR A 22 7.67 -2.42 16.65
C THR A 22 7.10 -1.02 16.91
N HIS A 23 7.65 0.05 16.32
CA HIS A 23 7.26 1.43 16.65
C HIS A 23 6.72 2.21 15.46
N ARG A 24 7.12 1.86 14.23
CA ARG A 24 6.76 2.62 13.04
C ARG A 24 6.74 1.79 11.77
N LEU A 25 5.94 2.27 10.84
CA LEU A 25 5.92 1.82 9.46
C LEU A 25 6.78 2.75 8.60
N ARG A 26 7.68 2.18 7.81
CA ARG A 26 8.52 2.92 6.86
C ARG A 26 8.21 2.49 5.44
N TYR A 27 8.05 3.47 4.56
CA TYR A 27 7.84 3.28 3.14
C TYR A 27 8.88 4.04 2.32
N HIS A 28 9.41 3.39 1.29
CA HIS A 28 10.31 3.94 0.30
C HIS A 28 9.71 3.79 -1.08
N GLU A 29 9.35 4.91 -1.70
CA GLU A 29 8.89 4.93 -3.08
C GLU A 29 10.10 4.75 -4.00
N SER A 30 10.30 3.53 -4.52
CA SER A 30 11.34 3.24 -5.51
C SER A 30 10.85 3.62 -6.91
N ALA A 31 10.58 4.91 -7.13
CA ALA A 31 10.37 5.46 -8.45
C ALA A 31 11.64 6.22 -8.87
N SER A 32 12.21 5.85 -10.02
CA SER A 32 13.49 6.30 -10.60
C SER A 32 13.71 7.82 -10.72
N ARG A 33 12.78 8.65 -10.26
CA ARG A 33 12.82 10.11 -10.42
C ARG A 33 12.55 10.91 -9.13
N ASN A 34 11.93 10.32 -8.10
CA ASN A 34 11.64 10.97 -6.82
C ASN A 34 11.71 9.93 -5.70
N ALA A 35 12.78 9.95 -4.91
CA ALA A 35 12.92 9.10 -3.74
C ALA A 35 12.14 9.71 -2.57
N ASN A 36 10.83 9.48 -2.54
CA ASN A 36 10.01 9.87 -1.39
C ASN A 36 10.17 8.81 -0.29
N PHE A 37 10.61 9.28 0.87
CA PHE A 37 10.67 8.49 2.10
C PHE A 37 9.55 8.96 3.02
N THR A 38 8.71 8.05 3.49
CA THR A 38 7.64 8.38 4.43
C THR A 38 7.66 7.38 5.58
N SER A 39 7.55 7.90 6.80
CA SER A 39 7.57 7.11 8.03
C SER A 39 6.38 7.55 8.87
N ILE A 40 5.57 6.58 9.30
CA ILE A 40 4.40 6.80 10.16
C ILE A 40 4.62 6.01 11.44
N MET A 41 4.42 6.63 12.60
CA MET A 41 4.44 5.91 13.89
C MET A 41 3.15 5.11 14.05
N LEU A 42 3.26 3.89 14.59
CA LEU A 42 2.12 2.97 14.67
C LEU A 42 1.02 3.44 15.63
N ASP A 43 1.37 4.23 16.64
CA ASP A 43 0.44 4.85 17.59
C ASP A 43 -0.42 5.95 16.94
N LYS A 44 0.03 6.49 15.80
CA LYS A 44 -0.67 7.52 15.02
C LYS A 44 -1.46 6.98 13.84
N ILE A 45 -1.57 5.66 13.68
CA ILE A 45 -2.41 5.09 12.62
C ILE A 45 -3.88 5.21 13.03
N SER A 46 -4.66 5.84 12.16
CA SER A 46 -6.10 6.03 12.30
C SER A 46 -6.87 4.88 11.67
N SER A 47 -6.49 4.54 10.43
CA SER A 47 -7.15 3.51 9.64
C SER A 47 -6.20 2.89 8.61
N ILE A 48 -6.54 1.67 8.21
CA ILE A 48 -5.88 0.91 7.15
C ILE A 48 -6.95 0.57 6.11
N GLU A 49 -6.73 0.99 4.86
CA GLU A 49 -7.67 0.78 3.77
C GLU A 49 -7.02 -0.02 2.63
N LEU A 50 -7.74 -1.02 2.13
CA LEU A 50 -7.39 -1.73 0.90
C LEU A 50 -8.26 -1.20 -0.23
N THR A 51 -7.69 -0.37 -1.10
CA THR A 51 -8.43 0.28 -2.18
C THR A 51 -8.04 -0.28 -3.54
N TYR A 52 -9.01 -0.33 -4.45
CA TYR A 52 -8.81 -0.77 -5.83
C TYR A 52 -8.76 0.45 -6.75
N GLN A 53 -7.57 0.85 -7.17
CA GLN A 53 -7.38 1.95 -8.10
C GLN A 53 -7.61 1.44 -9.53
N SER A 54 -8.64 1.98 -10.20
CA SER A 54 -8.99 1.64 -11.59
C SER A 54 -9.08 2.91 -12.43
N ASN A 55 -8.42 2.92 -13.60
CA ASN A 55 -8.44 4.06 -14.51
C ASN A 55 -9.68 4.05 -15.43
N VAL A 56 -10.82 4.54 -14.92
CA VAL A 56 -12.12 4.55 -15.60
C VAL A 56 -12.08 5.23 -16.97
N TRP A 57 -11.12 6.13 -17.21
CA TRP A 57 -10.92 6.82 -18.48
C TRP A 57 -10.69 5.87 -19.68
N LEU A 58 -10.07 4.70 -19.47
CA LEU A 58 -9.88 3.71 -20.52
C LEU A 58 -11.20 3.11 -21.03
N LEU A 59 -12.19 2.93 -20.15
CA LEU A 59 -13.53 2.49 -20.53
C LEU A 59 -14.22 3.53 -21.41
N ILE A 60 -14.11 4.80 -21.03
CA ILE A 60 -14.73 5.92 -21.75
C ILE A 60 -14.15 6.05 -23.16
N ILE A 61 -12.83 6.02 -23.31
CA ILE A 61 -12.17 6.03 -24.64
C ILE A 61 -12.60 4.80 -25.46
N GLY A 62 -12.57 3.61 -24.86
CA GLY A 62 -12.85 2.35 -25.58
C GLY A 62 -14.28 2.29 -26.15
N ILE A 63 -15.26 2.88 -25.46
CA ILE A 63 -16.64 2.99 -25.94
C ILE A 63 -16.78 4.05 -27.04
N LEU A 64 -16.04 5.16 -26.94
CA LEU A 64 -16.20 6.31 -27.84
C LEU A 64 -15.41 6.20 -29.15
N THR A 65 -14.30 5.47 -29.20
CA THR A 65 -13.29 5.70 -30.27
C THR A 65 -13.11 4.58 -31.30
N ILE A 66 -13.66 3.35 -31.15
CA ILE A 66 -13.19 2.23 -32.00
C ILE A 66 -14.27 1.18 -32.37
N PRO A 67 -14.20 0.54 -33.57
CA PRO A 67 -14.96 -0.68 -33.88
C PRO A 67 -14.89 -1.73 -32.77
N ILE A 68 -16.01 -2.43 -32.57
CA ILE A 68 -16.34 -3.34 -31.46
C ILE A 68 -15.16 -4.23 -31.02
N ILE A 69 -14.38 -4.76 -31.96
CA ILE A 69 -13.23 -5.64 -31.68
C ILE A 69 -12.15 -4.96 -30.83
N VAL A 70 -11.80 -3.71 -31.15
CA VAL A 70 -10.75 -3.00 -30.40
C VAL A 70 -11.29 -2.49 -29.06
N GLY A 71 -12.59 -2.15 -29.00
CA GLY A 71 -13.27 -1.85 -27.74
C GLY A 71 -13.21 -3.02 -26.76
N ILE A 72 -13.47 -4.25 -27.22
CA ILE A 72 -13.36 -5.48 -26.41
C ILE A 72 -11.92 -5.67 -25.89
N ILE A 73 -10.90 -5.47 -26.74
CA ILE A 73 -9.49 -5.57 -26.33
C ILE A 73 -9.17 -4.54 -25.22
N LEU A 74 -9.62 -3.30 -25.35
CA LEU A 74 -9.40 -2.26 -24.35
C LEU A 74 -10.14 -2.52 -23.04
N ILE A 75 -11.36 -3.08 -23.10
CA ILE A 75 -12.11 -3.48 -21.90
C ILE A 75 -11.36 -4.59 -21.15
N ILE A 76 -10.88 -5.61 -21.87
CA ILE A 76 -10.07 -6.69 -21.28
C ILE A 76 -8.80 -6.09 -20.65
N LEU A 77 -8.10 -5.21 -21.38
CA LEU A 77 -6.90 -4.55 -20.88
C LEU A 77 -7.18 -3.70 -19.63
N PHE A 78 -8.31 -3.00 -19.58
CA PHE A 78 -8.74 -2.22 -18.42
C PHE A 78 -8.90 -3.09 -17.17
N PHE A 79 -9.57 -4.24 -17.29
CA PHE A 79 -9.71 -5.16 -16.17
C PHE A 79 -8.37 -5.73 -15.72
N THR A 80 -7.42 -5.97 -16.63
CA THR A 80 -6.06 -6.42 -16.26
C THR A 80 -5.18 -5.31 -15.66
N THR A 81 -5.51 -4.04 -15.86
CA THR A 81 -4.71 -2.90 -15.39
C THR A 81 -5.12 -2.43 -13.99
N LYS A 82 -6.18 -3.00 -13.40
CA LYS A 82 -6.62 -2.65 -12.04
C LYS A 82 -5.48 -2.88 -11.04
N LYS A 83 -5.11 -1.83 -10.33
CA LYS A 83 -4.05 -1.86 -9.33
C LYS A 83 -4.67 -2.02 -7.94
N HIS A 84 -4.17 -2.99 -7.20
CA HIS A 84 -4.44 -3.13 -5.77
C HIS A 84 -3.45 -2.25 -5.02
N VAL A 85 -3.96 -1.36 -4.17
CA VAL A 85 -3.13 -0.48 -3.34
C VAL A 85 -3.57 -0.57 -1.89
N VAL A 86 -2.62 -0.56 -0.97
CA VAL A 86 -2.90 -0.40 0.46
C VAL A 86 -2.60 1.04 0.83
N SER A 87 -3.56 1.68 1.48
CA SER A 87 -3.43 3.02 2.04
C SER A 87 -3.45 2.94 3.56
N ILE A 88 -2.43 3.51 4.19
CA ILE A 88 -2.33 3.60 5.65
C ILE A 88 -2.41 5.08 6.00
N ILE A 89 -3.46 5.43 6.75
CA ILE A 89 -3.87 6.80 7.01
C ILE A 89 -3.54 7.14 8.47
N PRO A 90 -2.64 8.11 8.72
CA PRO A 90 -2.34 8.59 10.06
C PRO A 90 -3.41 9.58 10.57
N ASP A 91 -3.46 9.81 11.88
CA ASP A 91 -4.25 10.86 12.58
C ASP A 91 -3.73 12.29 12.27
N GLY A 92 -3.47 12.57 10.99
CA GLY A 92 -2.89 13.81 10.47
C GLY A 92 -1.66 13.56 9.58
N GLY A 93 -1.55 14.32 8.49
CA GLY A 93 -0.43 14.25 7.55
C GLY A 93 -0.74 13.50 6.25
N LYS A 94 0.30 13.12 5.50
CA LYS A 94 0.18 12.46 4.19
C LYS A 94 0.06 10.93 4.37
N PRO A 95 -0.94 10.27 3.76
CA PRO A 95 -1.07 8.82 3.83
C PRO A 95 0.08 8.14 3.08
N ILE A 96 0.48 6.96 3.57
CA ILE A 96 1.35 6.06 2.82
C ILE A 96 0.46 5.21 1.92
N VAL A 97 0.64 5.33 0.60
CA VAL A 97 -0.04 4.50 -0.40
C VAL A 97 1.02 3.73 -1.16
N PHE A 98 0.91 2.39 -1.16
CA PHE A 98 1.83 1.54 -1.90
C PHE A 98 1.09 0.52 -2.76
N GLU A 99 1.64 0.25 -3.94
CA GLU A 99 1.10 -0.76 -4.85
C GLU A 99 1.45 -2.15 -4.33
N THR A 100 0.47 -3.04 -4.30
CA THR A 100 0.64 -4.43 -3.83
C THR A 100 0.84 -5.40 -4.98
N ARG A 101 1.18 -4.88 -6.16
CA ARG A 101 1.25 -5.61 -7.43
C ARG A 101 2.27 -6.76 -7.33
N GLY A 102 1.79 -8.00 -7.36
CA GLY A 102 2.61 -9.21 -7.21
C GLY A 102 2.67 -9.81 -5.79
N MET A 103 2.05 -9.19 -4.79
CA MET A 103 1.89 -9.77 -3.46
C MET A 103 0.66 -10.68 -3.41
N LYS A 104 0.79 -11.88 -2.84
CA LYS A 104 -0.38 -12.74 -2.56
C LYS A 104 -1.29 -12.06 -1.54
N ARG A 105 -2.60 -12.25 -1.67
CA ARG A 105 -3.58 -11.68 -0.75
C ARG A 105 -3.32 -12.08 0.70
N ASP A 106 -2.96 -13.33 0.93
CA ASP A 106 -2.64 -13.87 2.27
C ASP A 106 -1.46 -13.14 2.92
N TYR A 107 -0.44 -12.74 2.14
CA TYR A 107 0.68 -11.93 2.64
C TYR A 107 0.22 -10.53 3.03
N LEU A 108 -0.75 -9.98 2.29
CA LEU A 108 -1.31 -8.67 2.57
C LEU A 108 -2.11 -8.68 3.88
N GLU A 109 -2.93 -9.70 4.08
CA GLU A 109 -3.75 -9.86 5.29
C GLU A 109 -2.84 -10.10 6.50
N ASP A 110 -1.82 -10.96 6.39
CA ASP A 110 -0.83 -11.15 7.45
C ASP A 110 -0.05 -9.86 7.76
N PHE A 111 0.31 -9.08 6.74
CA PHE A 111 0.96 -7.80 6.91
C PHE A 111 0.05 -6.80 7.66
N ILE A 112 -1.22 -6.67 7.25
CA ILE A 112 -2.18 -5.77 7.91
C ILE A 112 -2.39 -6.20 9.36
N ASN A 113 -2.62 -7.48 9.61
CA ASN A 113 -2.81 -8.03 10.96
C ASN A 113 -1.61 -7.71 11.88
N LYS A 114 -0.38 -7.82 11.36
CA LYS A 114 0.83 -7.45 12.12
C LYS A 114 0.92 -5.96 12.43
N VAL A 115 0.52 -5.10 11.49
CA VAL A 115 0.49 -3.65 11.72
C VAL A 115 -0.55 -3.31 12.80
N GLU A 116 -1.73 -3.92 12.74
CA GLU A 116 -2.80 -3.73 13.72
C GLU A 116 -2.40 -4.22 15.12
N ASP A 117 -1.87 -5.44 15.23
CA ASP A 117 -1.45 -6.03 16.51
C ASP A 117 -0.39 -5.16 17.23
N GLU A 118 0.61 -4.66 16.49
CA GLU A 118 1.63 -3.79 17.07
C GLU A 118 1.10 -2.39 17.40
N SER A 119 0.19 -1.83 16.60
CA SER A 119 -0.50 -0.57 16.93
C SER A 119 -1.32 -0.72 18.22
N MET A 120 -2.02 -1.84 18.38
CA MET A 120 -2.81 -2.14 19.58
C MET A 120 -1.93 -2.26 20.83
N LYS A 121 -0.79 -2.96 20.75
CA LYS A 121 0.19 -3.04 21.85
C LYS A 121 0.69 -1.66 22.28
N LEU A 122 0.92 -0.74 21.34
CA LEU A 122 1.37 0.61 21.67
C LEU A 122 0.26 1.49 22.25
N LYS A 123 -0.97 1.41 21.74
CA LYS A 123 -2.11 2.21 22.20
C LYS A 123 -2.64 1.76 23.56
N TYR A 124 -2.59 0.46 23.85
CA TYR A 124 -3.23 -0.13 25.04
C TYR A 124 -2.30 -0.92 25.96
N GLY A 125 -1.07 -1.25 25.52
CA GLY A 125 -0.11 -2.05 26.29
C GLY A 125 0.84 -1.24 27.17
N ASN A 126 0.82 0.09 27.09
CA ASN A 126 1.45 0.97 28.08
C ASN A 126 0.40 1.36 29.13
N GLY A 127 0.10 0.43 30.04
CA GLY A 127 -0.61 0.65 31.30
C GLY A 127 0.32 0.41 32.48
#